data_AF-A0A838B000-F1
#
_entry.id   AF-A0A838B000-F1
#
_cell.length_a   1.000
_cell.length_b   1.000
_cell.length_c   1.000
_cell.angle_alpha   90.00
_cell.angle_beta   90.00
_cell.angle_gamma   90.00
#
_symmetry.space_group_name_H-M   'P 1'
#
loop_
_entity.id
_entity.type
_entity.pdbx_description
1 polymer ?
#
loop_
_entity_poly.entity_id
_entity_poly.type
_entity_poly.pdbx_seq_one_letter_code
_entity_poly.pdbx_strand_id
1 'polypeptide(L)'
;MPQEVIDAVKATPTVQAVLPIHNSETFAQQVIKADDIVFDAGAHMVFTNLTAPWVAIVAHRIKFRDPFGYSFIERDMGVQAGAAGQDGDAGAKGADDFGERNRRGNDGHPGGAGGSGGPGETIQLPIVYIIAEKLLDDHDKEIPAGILNLAVLVRGIDGGTGGSGGRGGNGGHAGNGKQGATSLFDCKEGPGPGGNGGTSGPGGKGGPAGNGGSGATVIFVSLPTGGETFSYARVNNQGGLPGLVGRGGAPGTPGPGGGGAGRNGFCGSSGPGSSGSYPNPANLGDGDPGVGGSKGEMYVIKMKDLGGFF
;
A
#
# COMPACT_ATOMS: atom_id res chain seq x y z
N MET A 1 -11.62 14.95 26.35
CA MET A 1 -12.02 14.24 25.12
C MET A 1 -12.47 15.27 24.10
N PRO A 2 -12.20 15.11 22.80
CA PRO A 2 -12.69 16.03 21.78
C PRO A 2 -14.22 16.12 21.76
N GLN A 3 -14.76 17.33 21.53
CA GLN A 3 -16.21 17.57 21.55
C GLN A 3 -16.94 16.76 20.47
N GLU A 4 -16.32 16.56 19.30
CA GLU A 4 -16.87 15.76 18.21
C GLU A 4 -17.17 14.30 18.61
N VAL A 5 -16.32 13.69 19.45
CA VAL A 5 -16.53 12.32 19.94
C VAL A 5 -17.70 12.29 20.91
N ILE A 6 -17.77 13.26 21.82
CA ILE A 6 -18.86 13.39 22.80
C ILE A 6 -20.20 13.55 22.07
N ASP A 7 -20.28 14.45 21.10
CA ASP A 7 -21.50 14.74 20.37
C ASP A 7 -21.95 13.53 19.54
N ALA A 8 -21.02 12.83 18.88
CA ALA A 8 -21.33 11.62 18.13
C ALA A 8 -21.82 10.47 19.03
N VAL A 9 -21.21 10.28 20.20
CA VAL A 9 -21.65 9.29 21.19
C VAL A 9 -23.05 9.61 21.73
N LYS A 10 -23.35 10.88 22.00
CA LYS A 10 -24.69 11.32 22.42
C LYS A 10 -25.75 11.14 21.35
N ALA A 11 -25.42 11.47 20.10
CA ALA A 11 -26.34 11.37 18.98
C ALA A 11 -26.60 9.92 18.57
N THR A 12 -25.70 8.99 18.91
CA THR A 12 -25.86 7.57 18.59
C THR A 12 -26.84 6.92 19.57
N PRO A 13 -27.94 6.31 19.07
CA PRO A 13 -28.84 5.56 19.92
C PRO A 13 -28.17 4.27 20.41
N THR A 14 -28.57 3.79 21.60
CA THR A 14 -28.14 2.49 22.12
C THR A 14 -28.54 1.38 21.14
N VAL A 15 -27.56 0.62 20.67
CA VAL A 15 -27.74 -0.43 19.64
C VAL A 15 -28.59 -1.58 20.20
N GLN A 16 -28.27 -1.99 21.43
CA GLN A 16 -29.00 -2.99 22.22
C GLN A 16 -28.85 -2.67 23.70
N ALA A 17 -29.88 -2.95 24.51
CA ALA A 17 -29.78 -2.81 25.97
C ALA A 17 -28.68 -3.71 26.54
N VAL A 18 -28.55 -4.94 26.03
CA VAL A 18 -27.48 -5.87 26.36
C VAL A 18 -26.83 -6.34 25.07
N LEU A 19 -25.52 -6.11 24.93
CA LEU A 19 -24.69 -6.59 23.84
C LEU A 19 -23.81 -7.73 24.34
N PRO A 20 -24.20 -9.00 24.13
CA PRO A 20 -23.35 -10.12 24.45
C PRO A 20 -22.23 -10.27 23.42
N ILE A 21 -21.02 -10.56 23.91
CA ILE A 21 -19.85 -10.90 23.08
C ILE A 21 -19.58 -12.39 23.29
N HIS A 22 -19.98 -13.20 22.31
CA HIS A 22 -19.81 -14.65 22.32
C HIS A 22 -18.73 -15.05 21.32
N ASN A 23 -17.70 -15.76 21.77
CA ASN A 23 -16.56 -16.18 20.93
C ASN A 23 -15.89 -15.00 20.19
N SER A 24 -16.42 -14.57 19.04
CA SER A 24 -15.96 -13.42 18.29
C SER A 24 -17.13 -12.69 17.62
N GLU A 25 -17.29 -11.40 17.92
CA GLU A 25 -18.35 -10.54 17.37
C GLU A 25 -17.73 -9.33 16.66
N THR A 26 -18.20 -9.01 15.46
CA THR A 26 -17.63 -7.97 14.58
C THR A 26 -18.50 -6.73 14.46
N PHE A 27 -17.88 -5.55 14.51
CA PHE A 27 -18.57 -4.26 14.49
C PHE A 27 -17.93 -3.31 13.47
N ALA A 28 -18.73 -2.83 12.51
CA ALA A 28 -18.31 -1.86 11.50
C ALA A 28 -18.69 -0.41 11.87
N GLN A 29 -19.46 -0.23 12.93
CA GLN A 29 -19.92 1.07 13.39
C GLN A 29 -18.76 1.84 14.02
N GLN A 30 -18.77 3.17 13.85
CA GLN A 30 -17.83 4.06 14.51
C GLN A 30 -18.10 4.17 16.02
N VAL A 31 -19.38 4.07 16.42
CA VAL A 31 -19.83 4.08 17.82
C VAL A 31 -20.58 2.77 18.09
N ILE A 32 -20.11 2.02 19.07
CA ILE A 32 -20.74 0.80 19.58
C ILE A 32 -21.25 1.11 20.98
N LYS A 33 -22.55 1.37 21.09
CA LYS A 33 -23.19 1.83 22.32
C LYS A 33 -24.23 0.82 22.81
N ALA A 34 -24.12 0.40 24.08
CA ALA A 34 -25.06 -0.51 24.75
C ALA A 34 -25.26 -0.06 26.21
N ASP A 35 -26.30 -0.53 26.91
CA ASP A 35 -26.33 -0.32 28.37
C ASP A 35 -25.33 -1.28 29.02
N ASP A 36 -25.39 -2.54 28.63
CA ASP A 36 -24.48 -3.60 29.07
C ASP A 36 -23.71 -4.19 27.88
N ILE A 37 -22.39 -4.28 27.98
CA ILE A 37 -21.58 -5.15 27.12
C ILE A 37 -21.10 -6.32 27.97
N VAL A 38 -21.37 -7.55 27.55
CA VAL A 38 -21.11 -8.75 28.37
C VAL A 38 -20.15 -9.68 27.63
N PHE A 39 -18.94 -9.83 28.14
CA PHE A 39 -17.94 -10.74 27.60
C PHE A 39 -18.06 -12.14 28.22
N ASP A 40 -18.18 -13.15 27.38
CA ASP A 40 -17.86 -14.52 27.76
C ASP A 40 -16.35 -14.71 27.95
N ALA A 41 -15.95 -15.75 28.68
CA ALA A 41 -14.54 -16.10 28.84
C ALA A 41 -13.90 -16.39 27.46
N GLY A 42 -12.80 -15.71 27.16
CA GLY A 42 -12.10 -15.85 25.87
C GLY A 42 -12.77 -15.11 24.71
N ALA A 43 -13.78 -14.27 24.95
CA ALA A 43 -14.52 -13.63 23.86
C ALA A 43 -13.79 -12.44 23.24
N HIS A 44 -14.02 -12.22 21.95
CA HIS A 44 -13.39 -11.22 21.10
C HIS A 44 -14.41 -10.22 20.57
N MET A 45 -14.24 -8.95 20.90
CA MET A 45 -14.95 -7.84 20.28
C MET A 45 -14.06 -7.23 19.21
N VAL A 46 -14.44 -7.37 17.94
CA VAL A 46 -13.61 -7.00 16.80
C VAL A 46 -14.20 -5.78 16.08
N PHE A 47 -13.49 -4.67 16.00
CA PHE A 47 -13.91 -3.54 15.17
C PHE A 47 -13.23 -3.57 13.80
N THR A 48 -14.03 -3.40 12.74
CA THR A 48 -13.58 -3.53 11.33
C THR A 48 -13.49 -2.19 10.61
N ASN A 49 -14.01 -1.11 11.20
CA ASN A 49 -13.89 0.23 10.63
C ASN A 49 -12.55 0.87 10.98
N LEU A 50 -11.55 0.54 10.18
CA LEU A 50 -10.17 0.99 10.36
C LEU A 50 -9.90 2.36 9.71
N THR A 51 -10.85 2.86 8.91
CA THR A 51 -10.73 4.14 8.17
C THR A 51 -11.30 5.33 8.93
N ALA A 52 -12.08 5.08 10.00
CA ALA A 52 -12.59 6.14 10.84
C ALA A 52 -11.44 6.87 11.57
N PRO A 53 -11.57 8.17 11.89
CA PRO A 53 -10.56 8.87 12.68
C PRO A 53 -10.49 8.34 14.13
N TRP A 54 -11.60 7.79 14.61
CA TRP A 54 -11.72 7.20 15.94
C TRP A 54 -12.86 6.18 15.97
N VAL A 55 -12.82 5.25 16.93
CA VAL A 55 -13.88 4.29 17.26
C VAL A 55 -14.21 4.42 18.74
N ALA A 56 -15.48 4.39 19.11
CA ALA A 56 -15.92 4.46 20.50
C ALA A 56 -16.74 3.24 20.91
N ILE A 57 -16.33 2.57 21.98
CA ILE A 57 -17.05 1.50 22.66
C ILE A 57 -17.61 2.10 23.94
N VAL A 58 -18.93 2.16 24.08
CA VAL A 58 -19.61 2.94 25.12
C VAL A 58 -20.64 2.05 25.81
N ALA A 59 -20.51 1.89 27.13
CA ALA A 59 -21.50 1.17 27.93
C ALA A 59 -21.65 1.71 29.34
N HIS A 60 -22.85 1.65 29.91
CA HIS A 60 -22.99 1.89 31.35
C HIS A 60 -22.19 0.86 32.13
N ARG A 61 -22.32 -0.41 31.73
CA ARG A 61 -21.67 -1.55 32.38
C ARG A 61 -20.94 -2.41 31.34
N ILE A 62 -19.66 -2.67 31.56
CA ILE A 62 -18.97 -3.76 30.87
C ILE A 62 -18.82 -4.90 31.87
N LYS A 63 -19.43 -6.05 31.56
CA LYS A 63 -19.43 -7.24 32.41
C LYS A 63 -18.50 -8.31 31.83
N PHE A 64 -17.82 -9.01 32.71
CA PHE A 64 -16.94 -10.13 32.35
C PHE A 64 -17.41 -11.38 33.08
N ARG A 65 -17.83 -12.40 32.32
CA ARG A 65 -18.30 -13.65 32.93
C ARG A 65 -17.20 -14.39 33.69
N ASP A 66 -15.97 -14.23 33.24
CA ASP A 66 -14.79 -14.68 33.95
C ASP A 66 -13.73 -13.56 33.91
N PRO A 67 -13.62 -12.75 34.97
CA PRO A 67 -12.64 -11.66 35.01
C PRO A 67 -11.18 -12.17 35.08
N PHE A 68 -10.96 -13.43 35.44
CA PHE A 68 -9.63 -14.06 35.44
C PHE A 68 -9.27 -14.66 34.08
N GLY A 69 -10.26 -14.97 33.24
CA GLY A 69 -10.10 -15.32 31.84
C GLY A 69 -9.78 -14.11 30.98
N TYR A 70 -9.10 -14.33 29.84
CA TYR A 70 -8.90 -13.24 28.89
C TYR A 70 -10.19 -12.84 28.20
N SER A 71 -10.42 -11.55 28.04
CA SER A 71 -11.37 -10.98 27.09
C SER A 71 -10.65 -10.00 26.18
N PHE A 72 -11.08 -9.90 24.93
CA PHE A 72 -10.36 -9.18 23.90
C PHE A 72 -11.21 -8.07 23.28
N ILE A 73 -10.62 -6.88 23.17
CA ILE A 73 -11.09 -5.82 22.27
C ILE A 73 -10.00 -5.64 21.23
N GLU A 74 -10.30 -5.86 19.97
CA GLU A 74 -9.29 -5.87 18.92
C GLU A 74 -9.77 -5.23 17.64
N ARG A 75 -8.81 -4.77 16.84
CA ARG A 75 -9.10 -4.46 15.44
C ARG A 75 -9.29 -5.76 14.66
N ASP A 76 -9.79 -5.66 13.44
CA ASP A 76 -9.74 -6.78 12.50
C ASP A 76 -8.28 -7.19 12.20
N MET A 77 -7.89 -8.36 12.71
CA MET A 77 -6.55 -8.95 12.53
C MET A 77 -6.38 -9.62 11.16
N GLY A 78 -7.46 -9.79 10.38
CA GLY A 78 -7.44 -10.22 8.98
C GLY A 78 -6.82 -9.17 8.06
N VAL A 79 -6.89 -7.89 8.42
CA VAL A 79 -6.20 -6.80 7.72
C VAL A 79 -4.74 -6.74 8.21
N GLN A 80 -3.86 -7.45 7.51
CA GLN A 80 -2.45 -7.57 7.90
C GLN A 80 -1.58 -6.46 7.31
N ALA A 81 -1.87 -6.05 6.08
CA ALA A 81 -1.13 -5.03 5.37
C ALA A 81 -2.05 -4.14 4.51
N GLY A 82 -1.59 -2.94 4.19
CA GLY A 82 -2.21 -2.08 3.18
C GLY A 82 -2.17 -2.70 1.78
N ALA A 83 -3.01 -2.20 0.87
CA ALA A 83 -3.01 -2.64 -0.52
C ALA A 83 -1.66 -2.41 -1.20
N ALA A 84 -1.28 -3.31 -2.11
CA ALA A 84 -0.10 -3.14 -2.94
C ALA A 84 -0.31 -2.01 -3.97
N GLY A 85 0.77 -1.33 -4.30
CA GLY A 85 0.80 -0.37 -5.40
C GLY A 85 0.62 -1.05 -6.75
N GLN A 86 0.04 -0.33 -7.71
CA GLN A 86 -0.14 -0.83 -9.06
C GLN A 86 1.19 -0.91 -9.81
N ASP A 87 1.40 -1.94 -10.63
CA ASP A 87 2.56 -1.99 -11.51
C ASP A 87 2.49 -0.91 -12.60
N GLY A 88 3.64 -0.41 -13.01
CA GLY A 88 3.75 0.57 -14.08
C GLY A 88 3.53 -0.06 -15.46
N ASP A 89 2.92 0.72 -16.37
CA ASP A 89 2.67 0.27 -17.74
C ASP A 89 3.95 0.06 -18.54
N ALA A 90 3.91 -0.87 -19.50
CA ALA A 90 5.01 -1.03 -20.44
C ALA A 90 5.14 0.17 -21.39
N GLY A 91 6.38 0.55 -21.70
CA GLY A 91 6.67 1.59 -22.67
C GLY A 91 6.32 1.18 -24.09
N ALA A 92 5.87 2.13 -24.89
CA ALA A 92 5.51 1.90 -26.29
C ALA A 92 6.74 1.49 -27.12
N LYS A 93 6.57 0.53 -28.04
CA LYS A 93 7.61 0.21 -29.02
C LYS A 93 7.83 1.41 -29.95
N GLY A 94 9.09 1.72 -30.26
CA GLY A 94 9.45 2.67 -31.30
C GLY A 94 8.99 2.16 -32.68
N ALA A 95 8.46 3.06 -33.50
CA ALA A 95 8.06 2.73 -34.85
C ALA A 95 9.25 2.25 -35.69
N ASP A 96 9.04 1.22 -36.48
CA ASP A 96 10.01 0.77 -37.47
C ASP A 96 10.01 1.77 -38.64
N ASP A 97 11.17 2.06 -39.23
CA ASP A 97 11.28 2.93 -40.41
C ASP A 97 12.05 2.20 -41.52
N PHE A 98 11.35 1.31 -42.22
CA PHE A 98 11.93 0.47 -43.27
C PHE A 98 12.27 1.22 -44.57
N GLY A 99 11.99 2.53 -44.63
CA GLY A 99 12.24 3.36 -45.82
C GLY A 99 13.71 3.74 -46.00
N GLU A 100 13.97 4.55 -47.03
CA GLU A 100 15.30 5.10 -47.32
C GLU A 100 15.23 6.58 -47.74
N ARG A 101 16.28 7.33 -47.43
CA ARG A 101 16.49 8.70 -47.88
C ARG A 101 17.91 8.87 -48.40
N ASN A 102 18.05 9.43 -49.61
CA ASN A 102 19.35 9.58 -50.28
C ASN A 102 20.14 8.26 -50.30
N ARG A 103 19.44 7.15 -50.57
CA ARG A 103 19.96 5.77 -50.63
C ARG A 103 20.36 5.18 -49.28
N ARG A 104 20.47 5.97 -48.21
CA ARG A 104 20.66 5.47 -46.84
C ARG A 104 19.32 4.99 -46.27
N GLY A 105 19.31 3.84 -45.63
CA GLY A 105 18.15 3.35 -44.89
C GLY A 105 17.77 4.30 -43.75
N ASN A 106 16.48 4.46 -43.50
CA ASN A 106 16.01 5.34 -42.42
C ASN A 106 16.31 4.74 -41.05
N ASP A 107 16.48 5.62 -40.05
CA ASP A 107 16.77 5.20 -38.68
C ASP A 107 15.47 4.76 -37.97
N GLY A 108 15.55 3.69 -37.18
CA GLY A 108 14.42 3.24 -36.36
C GLY A 108 14.10 4.24 -35.24
N HIS A 109 12.82 4.38 -34.89
CA HIS A 109 12.42 5.32 -33.83
C HIS A 109 12.71 4.77 -32.43
N PRO A 110 12.96 5.65 -31.44
CA PRO A 110 13.20 5.21 -30.07
C PRO A 110 11.95 4.59 -29.43
N GLY A 111 12.15 3.64 -28.52
CA GLY A 111 11.11 3.13 -27.63
C GLY A 111 10.76 4.11 -26.51
N GLY A 112 9.52 4.08 -26.06
CA GLY A 112 9.03 4.89 -24.94
C GLY A 112 9.48 4.34 -23.58
N ALA A 113 9.55 5.20 -22.57
CA ALA A 113 9.85 4.78 -21.19
C ALA A 113 8.73 3.90 -20.61
N GLY A 114 9.08 2.98 -19.71
CA GLY A 114 8.11 2.29 -18.87
C GLY A 114 7.52 3.23 -17.81
N GLY A 115 6.27 3.01 -17.44
CA GLY A 115 5.57 3.75 -16.39
C GLY A 115 6.14 3.42 -15.00
N SER A 116 6.01 4.37 -14.07
CA SER A 116 6.40 4.12 -12.67
C SER A 116 5.38 3.21 -11.97
N GLY A 117 5.85 2.38 -11.04
CA GLY A 117 4.99 1.68 -10.11
C GLY A 117 4.32 2.64 -9.13
N GLY A 118 3.10 2.31 -8.71
CA GLY A 118 2.32 3.05 -7.73
C GLY A 118 2.79 2.79 -6.28
N PRO A 119 2.47 3.71 -5.36
CA PRO A 119 2.82 3.56 -3.95
C PRO A 119 2.06 2.41 -3.30
N GLY A 120 2.72 1.69 -2.38
CA GLY A 120 2.02 0.83 -1.43
C GLY A 120 1.20 1.66 -0.43
N GLU A 121 0.03 1.14 -0.04
CA GLU A 121 -0.88 1.85 0.87
C GLU A 121 -0.36 1.86 2.31
N THR A 122 -0.68 2.93 3.04
CA THR A 122 -0.48 3.04 4.49
C THR A 122 -1.84 3.15 5.16
N ILE A 123 -2.12 2.26 6.13
CA ILE A 123 -3.36 2.32 6.92
C ILE A 123 -3.02 2.77 8.34
N GLN A 124 -3.57 3.90 8.77
CA GLN A 124 -3.47 4.37 10.16
C GLN A 124 -4.69 3.93 10.94
N LEU A 125 -4.47 3.40 12.14
CA LEU A 125 -5.57 2.95 12.99
C LEU A 125 -6.30 4.13 13.64
N PRO A 126 -7.61 3.99 13.89
CA PRO A 126 -8.39 4.97 14.65
C PRO A 126 -7.87 5.09 16.08
N ILE A 127 -8.12 6.24 16.71
CA ILE A 127 -8.10 6.34 18.17
C ILE A 127 -9.24 5.49 18.73
N VAL A 128 -8.98 4.63 19.71
CA VAL A 128 -9.99 3.76 20.32
C VAL A 128 -10.39 4.31 21.68
N TYR A 129 -11.63 4.76 21.80
CA TYR A 129 -12.23 5.16 23.07
C TYR A 129 -12.99 3.97 23.68
N ILE A 130 -12.68 3.64 24.94
CA ILE A 130 -13.42 2.63 25.71
C ILE A 130 -14.01 3.35 26.91
N ILE A 131 -15.33 3.55 26.90
CA ILE A 131 -16.06 4.37 27.86
C ILE A 131 -16.98 3.47 28.68
N ALA A 132 -16.75 3.40 30.00
CA ALA A 132 -17.57 2.58 30.90
C ALA A 132 -17.77 3.23 32.27
N GLU A 133 -19.01 3.23 32.80
CA GLU A 133 -19.25 3.67 34.18
C GLU A 133 -18.77 2.61 35.18
N LYS A 134 -19.07 1.34 34.92
CA LYS A 134 -18.72 0.22 35.79
C LYS A 134 -18.15 -0.97 35.02
N LEU A 135 -17.21 -1.64 35.67
CA LEU A 135 -16.65 -2.92 35.24
C LEU A 135 -17.07 -3.98 36.25
N LEU A 136 -17.88 -4.96 35.83
CA LEU A 136 -18.55 -5.90 36.73
C LEU A 136 -18.20 -7.35 36.40
N ASP A 137 -18.25 -8.21 37.41
CA ASP A 137 -18.20 -9.68 37.26
C ASP A 137 -19.57 -10.27 36.88
N ASP A 138 -19.66 -11.60 36.81
CA ASP A 138 -20.89 -12.35 36.54
C ASP A 138 -21.96 -12.26 37.65
N HIS A 139 -21.59 -11.71 38.82
CA HIS A 139 -22.46 -11.50 39.97
C HIS A 139 -22.81 -10.02 40.20
N ASP A 140 -22.62 -9.17 39.19
CA ASP A 140 -22.85 -7.71 39.23
C ASP A 140 -22.03 -6.98 40.31
N LYS A 141 -20.87 -7.53 40.71
CA LYS A 141 -19.94 -6.87 41.63
C LYS A 141 -18.83 -6.15 40.86
N GLU A 142 -18.40 -5.00 41.36
CA GLU A 142 -17.27 -4.28 40.75
C GLU A 142 -15.99 -5.11 40.84
N ILE A 143 -15.32 -5.26 39.70
CA ILE A 143 -14.06 -6.00 39.60
C ILE A 143 -12.94 -5.15 40.19
N PRO A 144 -12.24 -5.64 41.24
CA PRO A 144 -11.09 -4.94 41.81
C PRO A 144 -9.95 -4.75 40.80
N ALA A 145 -9.17 -3.70 40.99
CA ALA A 145 -7.98 -3.44 40.19
C ALA A 145 -6.97 -4.61 40.28
N GLY A 146 -6.35 -4.94 39.14
CA GLY A 146 -5.37 -6.04 39.03
C GLY A 146 -5.97 -7.43 38.85
N ILE A 147 -7.30 -7.60 38.91
CA ILE A 147 -7.95 -8.89 38.66
C ILE A 147 -8.35 -9.05 37.18
N LEU A 148 -8.81 -7.97 36.54
CA LEU A 148 -9.34 -8.01 35.18
C LEU A 148 -8.27 -8.37 34.15
N ASN A 149 -8.44 -9.50 33.45
CA ASN A 149 -7.64 -9.90 32.29
C ASN A 149 -8.23 -9.41 30.97
N LEU A 150 -8.36 -8.09 30.81
CA LEU A 150 -8.72 -7.48 29.52
C LEU A 150 -7.48 -7.26 28.66
N ALA A 151 -7.51 -7.73 27.42
CA ALA A 151 -6.50 -7.45 26.40
C ALA A 151 -7.08 -6.56 25.29
N VAL A 152 -6.34 -5.52 24.92
CA VAL A 152 -6.68 -4.64 23.80
C VAL A 152 -5.63 -4.81 22.71
N LEU A 153 -6.00 -5.46 21.60
CA LEU A 153 -5.10 -5.83 20.51
C LEU A 153 -5.31 -4.90 19.31
N VAL A 154 -4.49 -3.86 19.25
CA VAL A 154 -4.61 -2.75 18.28
C VAL A 154 -3.25 -2.39 17.70
N ARG A 155 -2.47 -3.44 17.39
CA ARG A 155 -1.19 -3.33 16.69
C ARG A 155 -1.40 -2.71 15.31
N GLY A 156 -0.52 -1.80 14.92
CA GLY A 156 -0.49 -1.18 13.60
C GLY A 156 -0.52 -2.20 12.45
N ILE A 157 -0.93 -1.72 11.28
CA ILE A 157 -1.05 -2.53 10.06
C ILE A 157 0.22 -2.35 9.25
N ASP A 158 0.74 -3.43 8.65
CA ASP A 158 1.96 -3.34 7.86
C ASP A 158 1.70 -2.52 6.57
N GLY A 159 2.74 -1.86 6.06
CA GLY A 159 2.65 -1.09 4.83
C GLY A 159 2.46 -1.99 3.61
N GLY A 160 1.69 -1.51 2.63
CA GLY A 160 1.55 -2.16 1.34
C GLY A 160 2.87 -2.19 0.57
N THR A 161 3.08 -3.21 -0.26
CA THR A 161 4.25 -3.29 -1.14
C THR A 161 4.10 -2.29 -2.29
N GLY A 162 5.17 -1.58 -2.66
CA GLY A 162 5.19 -0.71 -3.83
C GLY A 162 5.10 -1.51 -5.14
N GLY A 163 4.41 -0.95 -6.14
CA GLY A 163 4.27 -1.59 -7.44
C GLY A 163 5.57 -1.64 -8.23
N SER A 164 5.74 -2.60 -9.12
CA SER A 164 6.93 -2.70 -9.96
C SER A 164 6.93 -1.62 -11.04
N GLY A 165 8.11 -1.14 -11.45
CA GLY A 165 8.25 -0.27 -12.60
C GLY A 165 7.98 -1.02 -13.91
N GLY A 166 7.31 -0.35 -14.84
CA GLY A 166 7.01 -0.90 -16.16
C GLY A 166 8.26 -1.12 -17.00
N ARG A 167 8.24 -2.13 -17.86
CA ARG A 167 9.34 -2.37 -18.80
C ARG A 167 9.42 -1.24 -19.83
N GLY A 168 10.63 -0.79 -20.18
CA GLY A 168 10.84 0.14 -21.28
C GLY A 168 10.44 -0.46 -22.64
N GLY A 169 10.02 0.41 -23.56
CA GLY A 169 9.65 0.03 -24.91
C GLY A 169 10.85 -0.35 -25.76
N ASN A 170 10.69 -1.32 -26.65
CA ASN A 170 11.77 -1.69 -27.57
C ASN A 170 11.99 -0.59 -28.61
N GLY A 171 13.22 -0.44 -29.10
CA GLY A 171 13.52 0.43 -30.23
C GLY A 171 12.95 -0.11 -31.55
N GLY A 172 12.67 0.79 -32.49
CA GLY A 172 12.22 0.46 -33.84
C GLY A 172 13.35 -0.07 -34.72
N HIS A 173 12.98 -0.88 -35.72
CA HIS A 173 13.90 -1.41 -36.73
C HIS A 173 14.22 -0.33 -37.74
N ALA A 174 15.47 -0.29 -38.20
CA ALA A 174 15.89 0.61 -39.27
C ALA A 174 15.66 0.01 -40.67
N GLY A 175 15.64 0.88 -41.67
CA GLY A 175 15.55 0.53 -43.08
C GLY A 175 16.88 0.07 -43.67
N ASN A 176 16.79 -0.76 -44.70
CA ASN A 176 17.96 -1.19 -45.47
C ASN A 176 18.42 -0.07 -46.41
N GLY A 177 19.71 -0.08 -46.76
CA GLY A 177 20.25 0.83 -47.75
C GLY A 177 19.97 0.41 -49.20
N LYS A 178 19.93 1.38 -50.11
CA LYS A 178 19.59 1.17 -51.52
C LYS A 178 20.72 0.51 -52.29
N GLN A 179 20.39 -0.47 -53.13
CA GLN A 179 21.32 -1.07 -54.07
C GLN A 179 21.96 -0.05 -55.01
N GLY A 180 23.27 -0.22 -55.26
CA GLY A 180 24.04 0.52 -56.27
C GLY A 180 23.43 0.42 -57.67
N ALA A 181 23.54 1.47 -58.48
CA ALA A 181 23.20 1.44 -59.89
C ALA A 181 24.48 1.34 -60.73
N THR A 182 24.66 0.22 -61.41
CA THR A 182 25.83 -0.04 -62.27
C THR A 182 25.49 0.17 -63.75
N SER A 183 26.51 0.50 -64.52
CA SER A 183 26.52 0.54 -65.98
C SER A 183 27.47 -0.54 -66.51
N LEU A 184 27.66 -0.61 -67.83
CA LEU A 184 28.50 -1.61 -68.50
C LEU A 184 29.98 -1.54 -68.08
N PHE A 185 30.47 -0.39 -67.58
CA PHE A 185 31.88 -0.20 -67.21
C PHE A 185 32.12 0.65 -65.95
N ASP A 186 31.07 1.16 -65.30
CA ASP A 186 31.21 2.11 -64.18
C ASP A 186 30.04 2.03 -63.17
N CYS A 187 30.28 2.49 -61.95
CA CYS A 187 29.24 2.67 -60.94
C CYS A 187 28.63 4.07 -61.07
N LYS A 188 27.37 4.15 -61.51
CA LYS A 188 26.67 5.43 -61.70
C LYS A 188 26.18 6.00 -60.37
N GLU A 189 25.75 5.13 -59.46
CA GLU A 189 25.33 5.52 -58.12
C GLU A 189 25.79 4.47 -57.11
N GLY A 190 26.56 4.90 -56.10
CA GLY A 190 27.10 4.01 -55.08
C GLY A 190 26.01 3.31 -54.24
N PRO A 191 26.32 2.17 -53.61
CA PRO A 191 25.40 1.55 -52.64
C PRO A 191 25.15 2.49 -51.46
N GLY A 192 23.93 2.52 -50.94
CA GLY A 192 23.63 3.27 -49.73
C GLY A 192 23.69 2.39 -48.47
N PRO A 193 24.15 2.91 -47.32
CA PRO A 193 24.27 2.15 -46.08
C PRO A 193 22.90 1.93 -45.41
N GLY A 194 22.81 0.95 -44.51
CA GLY A 194 21.63 0.77 -43.68
C GLY A 194 21.43 1.90 -42.65
N GLY A 195 20.19 2.06 -42.19
CA GLY A 195 19.86 2.96 -41.07
C GLY A 195 20.23 2.34 -39.72
N ASN A 196 20.36 3.18 -38.70
CA ASN A 196 20.61 2.74 -37.33
C ASN A 196 19.30 2.35 -36.64
N GLY A 197 19.32 1.29 -35.84
CA GLY A 197 18.16 0.89 -35.05
C GLY A 197 17.83 1.91 -33.97
N GLY A 198 16.56 1.95 -33.56
CA GLY A 198 16.10 2.84 -32.50
C GLY A 198 16.65 2.46 -31.13
N THR A 199 16.97 3.46 -30.32
CA THR A 199 17.31 3.27 -28.91
C THR A 199 16.11 2.69 -28.14
N SER A 200 16.33 1.75 -27.23
CA SER A 200 15.25 1.27 -26.35
C SER A 200 14.87 2.31 -25.30
N GLY A 201 13.61 2.29 -24.87
CA GLY A 201 13.17 3.10 -23.74
C GLY A 201 13.67 2.54 -22.40
N PRO A 202 13.87 3.41 -21.39
CA PRO A 202 14.28 2.99 -20.05
C PRO A 202 13.12 2.29 -19.32
N GLY A 203 13.44 1.40 -18.39
CA GLY A 203 12.46 0.86 -17.45
C GLY A 203 11.99 1.93 -16.46
N GLY A 204 10.72 1.86 -16.08
CA GLY A 204 10.11 2.78 -15.11
C GLY A 204 10.67 2.61 -13.70
N LYS A 205 10.42 3.61 -12.83
CA LYS A 205 10.82 3.53 -11.41
C LYS A 205 9.91 2.55 -10.68
N GLY A 206 10.45 1.79 -9.74
CA GLY A 206 9.62 1.07 -8.77
C GLY A 206 8.80 2.03 -7.91
N GLY A 207 7.61 1.60 -7.50
CA GLY A 207 6.75 2.34 -6.60
C GLY A 207 7.30 2.32 -5.17
N PRO A 208 7.15 3.42 -4.40
CA PRO A 208 7.59 3.44 -3.01
C PRO A 208 6.78 2.45 -2.17
N ALA A 209 7.41 1.93 -1.12
CA ALA A 209 6.72 1.11 -0.13
C ALA A 209 5.75 1.95 0.71
N GLY A 210 4.64 1.34 1.14
CA GLY A 210 3.79 1.91 2.17
C GLY A 210 4.51 1.94 3.52
N ASN A 211 4.20 2.92 4.35
CA ASN A 211 4.66 2.96 5.74
C ASN A 211 3.89 1.93 6.57
N GLY A 212 4.51 1.44 7.63
CA GLY A 212 3.78 0.74 8.68
C GLY A 212 2.87 1.72 9.42
N GLY A 213 1.61 1.34 9.60
CA GLY A 213 0.66 2.08 10.45
C GLY A 213 1.14 2.08 11.90
N SER A 214 0.92 3.18 12.62
CA SER A 214 1.16 3.19 14.06
C SER A 214 0.16 2.29 14.77
N GLY A 215 0.55 1.76 15.94
CA GLY A 215 -0.44 1.14 16.83
C GLY A 215 -1.46 2.17 17.30
N ALA A 216 -2.69 1.74 17.58
CA ALA A 216 -3.74 2.67 17.95
C ALA A 216 -3.44 3.33 19.30
N THR A 217 -3.86 4.59 19.42
CA THR A 217 -4.00 5.24 20.73
C THR A 217 -5.28 4.75 21.38
N VAL A 218 -5.16 4.20 22.59
CA VAL A 218 -6.30 3.69 23.38
C VAL A 218 -6.57 4.64 24.53
N ILE A 219 -7.81 5.09 24.65
CA ILE A 219 -8.27 6.01 25.69
C ILE A 219 -9.39 5.34 26.47
N PHE A 220 -9.07 4.87 27.67
CA PHE A 220 -10.04 4.41 28.63
C PHE A 220 -10.65 5.59 29.36
N VAL A 221 -11.97 5.62 29.46
CA VAL A 221 -12.72 6.71 30.10
C VAL A 221 -13.70 6.07 31.07
N SER A 222 -13.56 6.40 32.35
CA SER A 222 -14.33 5.73 33.39
C SER A 222 -14.47 6.59 34.63
N LEU A 223 -15.36 6.16 35.54
CA LEU A 223 -15.36 6.64 36.91
C LEU A 223 -14.08 6.20 37.63
N PRO A 224 -13.72 6.78 38.79
CA PRO A 224 -12.42 6.53 39.42
C PRO A 224 -12.10 5.05 39.68
N THR A 225 -13.10 4.26 40.10
CA THR A 225 -12.96 2.82 40.35
C THR A 225 -12.69 2.03 39.06
N GLY A 226 -13.49 2.25 38.01
CA GLY A 226 -13.27 1.65 36.70
C GLY A 226 -11.91 2.01 36.09
N GLY A 227 -11.44 3.24 36.32
CA GLY A 227 -10.15 3.71 35.81
C GLY A 227 -8.96 3.01 36.47
N GLU A 228 -9.09 2.66 37.75
CA GLU A 228 -8.08 1.83 38.43
C GLU A 228 -8.02 0.43 37.82
N THR A 229 -9.18 -0.17 37.56
CA THR A 229 -9.24 -1.49 36.92
C THR A 229 -8.69 -1.47 35.48
N PHE A 230 -9.04 -0.48 34.66
CA PHE A 230 -8.49 -0.33 33.30
C PHE A 230 -6.98 -0.09 33.26
N SER A 231 -6.38 0.47 34.31
CA SER A 231 -4.93 0.68 34.34
C SER A 231 -4.11 -0.62 34.32
N TYR A 232 -4.75 -1.77 34.57
CA TYR A 232 -4.15 -3.11 34.47
C TYR A 232 -4.47 -3.83 33.16
N ALA A 233 -5.26 -3.22 32.27
CA ALA A 233 -5.55 -3.79 30.96
C ALA A 233 -4.27 -3.93 30.12
N ARG A 234 -4.17 -5.03 29.38
CA ARG A 234 -3.00 -5.32 28.55
C ARG A 234 -3.21 -4.76 27.15
N VAL A 235 -2.50 -3.70 26.81
CA VAL A 235 -2.59 -3.09 25.48
C VAL A 235 -1.42 -3.54 24.62
N ASN A 236 -1.73 -4.23 23.52
CA ASN A 236 -0.78 -4.49 22.44
C ASN A 236 -1.04 -3.51 21.29
N ASN A 237 -0.27 -2.43 21.28
CA ASN A 237 -0.35 -1.35 20.30
C ASN A 237 1.00 -1.08 19.64
N GLN A 238 1.75 -2.13 19.29
CA GLN A 238 2.99 -1.97 18.53
C GLN A 238 2.71 -1.38 17.15
N GLY A 239 3.70 -0.75 16.52
CA GLY A 239 3.60 -0.31 15.12
C GLY A 239 3.63 -1.48 14.13
N GLY A 240 3.13 -1.22 12.93
CA GLY A 240 3.32 -2.07 11.76
C GLY A 240 4.71 -1.92 11.15
N LEU A 241 5.11 -2.91 10.36
CA LEU A 241 6.33 -2.89 9.57
C LEU A 241 6.09 -2.12 8.26
N PRO A 242 7.10 -1.48 7.67
CA PRO A 242 6.97 -0.91 6.32
C PRO A 242 6.80 -2.02 5.29
N GLY A 243 6.17 -1.68 4.17
CA GLY A 243 6.08 -2.57 3.01
C GLY A 243 7.42 -2.74 2.29
N LEU A 244 7.44 -3.63 1.30
CA LEU A 244 8.59 -3.79 0.41
C LEU A 244 8.55 -2.72 -0.69
N VAL A 245 9.73 -2.28 -1.13
CA VAL A 245 9.84 -1.35 -2.26
C VAL A 245 9.53 -2.07 -3.57
N GLY A 246 8.88 -1.35 -4.48
CA GLY A 246 8.72 -1.79 -5.86
C GLY A 246 10.07 -1.82 -6.57
N ARG A 247 10.28 -2.81 -7.43
CA ARG A 247 11.52 -2.92 -8.22
C ARG A 247 11.45 -2.05 -9.47
N GLY A 248 12.57 -1.46 -9.88
CA GLY A 248 12.68 -0.79 -11.17
C GLY A 248 12.40 -1.73 -12.35
N GLY A 249 11.75 -1.20 -13.38
CA GLY A 249 11.46 -1.95 -14.59
C GLY A 249 12.72 -2.27 -15.39
N ALA A 250 12.69 -3.32 -16.21
CA ALA A 250 13.78 -3.57 -17.16
C ALA A 250 13.73 -2.56 -18.34
N PRO A 251 14.86 -2.19 -18.97
CA PRO A 251 14.83 -1.48 -20.24
C PRO A 251 14.15 -2.32 -21.34
N GLY A 252 13.74 -1.64 -22.42
CA GLY A 252 13.40 -2.31 -23.66
C GLY A 252 14.63 -2.93 -24.33
N THR A 253 14.43 -3.67 -25.42
CA THR A 253 15.53 -4.12 -26.28
C THR A 253 15.80 -3.10 -27.38
N PRO A 254 17.05 -2.74 -27.69
CA PRO A 254 17.35 -1.84 -28.79
C PRO A 254 16.89 -2.42 -30.13
N GLY A 255 16.48 -1.54 -31.05
CA GLY A 255 16.11 -1.93 -32.40
C GLY A 255 17.33 -2.37 -33.21
N PRO A 256 17.20 -3.33 -34.13
CA PRO A 256 18.30 -3.69 -35.01
C PRO A 256 18.52 -2.60 -36.08
N GLY A 257 19.79 -2.45 -36.49
CA GLY A 257 20.15 -1.65 -37.66
C GLY A 257 19.72 -2.33 -38.96
N GLY A 258 19.57 -1.53 -40.01
CA GLY A 258 19.27 -2.03 -41.35
C GLY A 258 20.49 -2.60 -42.05
N GLY A 259 20.27 -3.52 -42.98
CA GLY A 259 21.30 -4.06 -43.84
C GLY A 259 21.85 -2.99 -44.80
N GLY A 260 23.15 -3.03 -45.07
CA GLY A 260 23.75 -2.28 -46.17
C GLY A 260 23.40 -2.93 -47.51
N ALA A 261 23.40 -2.14 -48.57
CA ALA A 261 23.32 -2.69 -49.92
C ALA A 261 24.56 -3.55 -50.25
N GLY A 262 24.29 -4.76 -50.75
CA GLY A 262 25.31 -5.66 -51.28
C GLY A 262 25.96 -5.15 -52.57
N ARG A 263 27.02 -5.85 -53.02
CA ARG A 263 27.74 -5.51 -54.24
C ARG A 263 26.84 -5.68 -55.47
N ASN A 264 26.85 -4.71 -56.37
CA ASN A 264 26.12 -4.77 -57.65
C ASN A 264 27.01 -4.29 -58.81
N GLY A 265 27.52 -5.23 -59.62
CA GLY A 265 28.41 -4.93 -60.74
C GLY A 265 29.69 -4.19 -60.32
N PHE A 266 29.90 -2.99 -60.88
CA PHE A 266 31.02 -2.10 -60.55
C PHE A 266 30.80 -1.31 -59.25
N CYS A 267 29.59 -1.31 -58.69
CA CYS A 267 29.33 -0.71 -57.40
C CYS A 267 29.74 -1.66 -56.27
N GLY A 268 30.54 -1.17 -55.33
CA GLY A 268 30.93 -1.91 -54.12
C GLY A 268 29.73 -2.23 -53.22
N SER A 269 30.00 -2.81 -52.05
CA SER A 269 29.02 -2.94 -50.97
C SER A 269 29.04 -1.72 -50.06
N SER A 270 27.95 -1.50 -49.34
CA SER A 270 27.88 -0.55 -48.23
C SER A 270 27.73 -1.29 -46.89
N GLY A 271 28.07 -0.61 -45.80
CA GLY A 271 27.97 -1.17 -44.45
C GLY A 271 26.51 -1.22 -43.93
N PRO A 272 26.20 -2.16 -43.04
CA PRO A 272 24.96 -2.11 -42.26
C PRO A 272 24.95 -0.91 -41.32
N GLY A 273 23.76 -0.48 -40.93
CA GLY A 273 23.63 0.44 -39.81
C GLY A 273 23.81 -0.29 -38.47
N SER A 274 24.14 0.47 -37.42
CA SER A 274 24.31 -0.10 -36.08
C SER A 274 22.96 -0.43 -35.45
N SER A 275 22.92 -1.44 -34.58
CA SER A 275 21.79 -1.56 -33.64
C SER A 275 21.67 -0.29 -32.79
N GLY A 276 20.47 -0.02 -32.31
CA GLY A 276 20.25 1.02 -31.32
C GLY A 276 21.01 0.74 -30.02
N SER A 277 21.01 1.74 -29.15
CA SER A 277 21.61 1.64 -27.82
C SER A 277 20.58 1.33 -26.73
N TYR A 278 21.07 0.85 -25.59
CA TYR A 278 20.33 0.92 -24.34
C TYR A 278 20.35 2.38 -23.82
N PRO A 279 19.32 2.82 -23.08
CA PRO A 279 19.30 4.12 -22.45
C PRO A 279 20.27 4.15 -21.26
N ASN A 280 20.73 5.35 -20.90
CA ASN A 280 21.51 5.60 -19.69
C ASN A 280 20.79 6.67 -18.84
N PRO A 281 20.20 6.31 -17.68
CA PRO A 281 20.22 4.99 -17.06
C PRO A 281 19.30 3.98 -17.76
N ALA A 282 19.57 2.67 -17.55
CA ALA A 282 18.77 1.57 -18.12
C ALA A 282 17.36 1.50 -17.52
N ASN A 283 17.22 1.91 -16.27
CA ASN A 283 15.96 2.09 -15.59
C ASN A 283 16.04 3.24 -14.59
N LEU A 284 14.90 3.65 -14.05
CA LEU A 284 14.82 4.76 -13.11
C LEU A 284 15.01 4.34 -11.64
N GLY A 285 15.43 3.09 -11.39
CA GLY A 285 15.70 2.53 -10.06
C GLY A 285 14.48 1.98 -9.33
N ASP A 286 14.73 1.46 -8.13
CA ASP A 286 13.71 0.96 -7.22
C ASP A 286 12.92 2.09 -6.55
N GLY A 287 11.81 1.74 -5.92
CA GLY A 287 11.02 2.64 -5.09
C GLY A 287 11.74 3.04 -3.80
N ASP A 288 11.20 4.08 -3.16
CA ASP A 288 11.74 4.57 -1.89
C ASP A 288 11.21 3.70 -0.72
N PRO A 289 12.02 3.41 0.30
CA PRO A 289 11.61 2.61 1.44
C PRO A 289 10.59 3.36 2.32
N GLY A 290 9.65 2.60 2.89
CA GLY A 290 8.72 3.10 3.89
C GLY A 290 9.35 3.15 5.28
N VAL A 291 8.70 3.89 6.18
CA VAL A 291 9.06 3.90 7.60
C VAL A 291 8.18 2.94 8.41
N GLY A 292 8.74 2.34 9.45
CA GLY A 292 7.95 1.57 10.40
C GLY A 292 7.01 2.45 11.21
N GLY A 293 5.88 1.88 11.63
CA GLY A 293 4.92 2.56 12.49
C GLY A 293 5.44 2.72 13.91
N SER A 294 4.96 3.75 14.61
CA SER A 294 5.26 3.96 16.02
C SER A 294 4.39 3.08 16.91
N LYS A 295 4.87 2.80 18.13
CA LYS A 295 4.01 2.27 19.19
C LYS A 295 2.92 3.32 19.51
N GLY A 296 1.68 2.88 19.64
CA GLY A 296 0.58 3.72 20.07
C GLY A 296 0.67 4.10 21.55
N GLU A 297 -0.25 4.95 21.97
CA GLU A 297 -0.32 5.42 23.36
C GLU A 297 -1.51 4.79 24.10
N MET A 298 -1.45 4.80 25.43
CA MET A 298 -2.55 4.38 26.29
C MET A 298 -2.79 5.47 27.33
N TYR A 299 -4.04 5.91 27.43
CA TYR A 299 -4.47 6.87 28.43
C TYR A 299 -5.63 6.31 29.23
N VAL A 300 -5.63 6.60 30.52
CA VAL A 300 -6.78 6.36 31.40
C VAL A 300 -7.25 7.70 31.93
N ILE A 301 -8.46 8.08 31.55
CA ILE A 301 -9.11 9.32 31.95
C ILE A 301 -10.19 8.99 32.99
N LYS A 302 -9.95 9.44 34.21
CA LYS A 302 -10.91 9.33 35.32
C LYS A 302 -11.81 10.57 35.32
N MET A 303 -13.12 10.37 35.19
CA MET A 303 -14.12 11.43 35.24
C MET A 303 -14.95 11.34 36.53
N LYS A 304 -15.47 12.47 37.00
CA LYS A 304 -16.38 12.50 38.17
C LYS A 304 -17.79 12.03 37.82
N ASP A 305 -18.17 12.21 36.56
CA ASP A 305 -19.49 11.89 36.01
C ASP A 305 -19.33 11.56 34.53
N LEU A 306 -20.12 10.60 34.05
CA LEU A 306 -20.18 10.16 32.67
C LEU A 306 -21.56 10.39 32.03
N GLY A 307 -22.51 11.03 32.71
CA GLY A 307 -23.82 11.39 32.15
C GLY A 307 -23.74 12.25 30.88
N GLY A 308 -22.58 12.80 30.55
CA GLY A 308 -22.31 13.40 29.24
C GLY A 308 -22.18 12.41 28.08
N PHE A 309 -22.18 11.09 28.30
CA PHE A 309 -22.04 10.06 27.26
C PHE A 309 -23.29 9.19 27.08
N PHE A 310 -24.17 9.22 28.09
CA PHE A 310 -25.36 8.39 28.18
C PHE A 310 -26.61 9.26 28.07
#